data_AF-A0AAW2YVK8-F1
#
_entry.id   AF-A0AAW2YVK8-F1
#
_cell.length_a   1.000
_cell.length_b   1.000
_cell.length_c   1.000
_cell.angle_alpha   90.00
_cell.angle_beta   90.00
_cell.angle_gamma   90.00
#
_symmetry.space_group_name_H-M   'P 1'
#
loop_
_entity.id
_entity.type
_entity.pdbx_description
1 polymer ?
#
loop_
_entity_poly.entity_id
_entity_poly.type
_entity_poly.pdbx_seq_one_letter_code
_entity_poly.pdbx_strand_id
1 'polypeptide(L)'
;MPDGGILLISAIVLISIIYFALRFQALNRITAYKLSSFNCEALVEVDKFDRKIENISQDDPSIDLSIVFPAYNEENRLVKTLDETLKYLHQQKEKNKDFTYELIIVDDGSRDGTSLVARQYMEKNFSKEKDNIRLIPLVNNYGKGFAVKQGVIRSRGKLILMADADAATEISDLERLTKKLNEHAVGNNKEIHKNKSVAIGSRSHLQNEDTTANRKLSRKLTSWIFNFLVMQVAGIKKIKDTQCGFKLFTRESARLLFLNLHVNRWCFDIELLIVANYFKIPVEEVPVNWEEVDGSHLNLWGMASTVFDLFLIRVNHLLRFWKVTERPVLKY
;
A
#
# COMPACT_ATOMS: atom_id res chain seq x y z
N MET A 1 9.03 52.62 18.85
CA MET A 1 8.83 51.28 19.45
C MET A 1 7.94 50.45 18.51
N PRO A 2 8.51 49.67 17.57
CA PRO A 2 7.75 48.78 16.69
C PRO A 2 7.79 47.28 17.09
N ASP A 3 8.60 46.90 18.08
CA ASP A 3 8.97 45.49 18.31
C ASP A 3 7.88 44.66 19.04
N GLY A 4 6.95 45.33 19.73
CA GLY A 4 5.89 44.66 20.49
C GLY A 4 4.87 43.92 19.61
N GLY A 5 4.59 44.42 18.41
CA GLY A 5 3.64 43.79 17.47
C GLY A 5 4.17 42.49 16.87
N ILE A 6 5.47 42.43 16.58
CA ILE A 6 6.12 41.25 16.00
C ILE A 6 6.22 40.12 17.04
N LEU A 7 6.50 40.46 18.30
CA LEU A 7 6.51 39.50 19.41
C LEU A 7 5.12 38.93 19.68
N LEU A 8 4.07 39.76 19.59
CA LEU A 8 2.70 39.31 19.78
C LEU A 8 2.24 38.37 18.66
N ILE A 9 2.54 38.71 17.40
CA ILE A 9 2.19 37.87 16.24
C ILE A 9 2.94 36.53 16.31
N SER A 10 4.23 36.55 16.63
CA SER A 10 5.02 35.32 16.75
C SER A 10 4.56 34.44 17.91
N ALA A 11 4.15 35.02 19.04
CA ALA A 11 3.53 34.29 20.15
C ALA A 11 2.18 33.66 19.76
N ILE A 12 1.32 34.38 19.05
CA ILE A 12 0.02 33.85 18.58
C ILE A 12 0.21 32.69 17.60
N VAL A 13 1.16 32.81 16.67
CA VAL A 13 1.51 31.72 15.73
C VAL A 13 2.04 30.51 16.49
N LEU A 14 2.95 30.71 17.45
CA LEU A 14 3.50 29.61 18.25
C LEU A 14 2.43 28.91 19.10
N ILE A 15 1.55 29.68 19.75
CA ILE A 15 0.43 29.15 20.54
C ILE A 15 -0.55 28.39 19.63
N SER A 16 -0.82 28.88 18.43
CA SER A 16 -1.68 28.21 17.45
C SER A 16 -1.06 26.90 16.97
N ILE A 17 0.25 26.88 16.71
CA ILE A 17 1.00 25.65 16.36
C ILE A 17 0.96 24.65 17.50
N ILE A 18 1.19 25.09 18.75
CA ILE A 18 1.15 24.22 19.94
C ILE A 18 -0.27 23.69 20.16
N TYR A 19 -1.29 24.54 20.11
CA TYR A 19 -2.69 24.16 20.25
C TYR A 19 -3.09 23.13 19.17
N PHE A 20 -2.68 23.36 17.93
CA PHE A 20 -2.96 22.45 16.83
C PHE A 20 -2.20 21.13 16.99
N ALA A 21 -0.93 21.16 17.43
CA ALA A 21 -0.15 19.96 17.74
C ALA A 21 -0.75 19.16 18.90
N LEU A 22 -1.25 19.82 19.96
CA LEU A 22 -1.91 19.18 21.10
C LEU A 22 -3.29 18.61 20.70
N ARG A 23 -4.09 19.37 19.95
CA ARG A 23 -5.36 18.88 19.39
C ARG A 23 -5.16 17.70 18.47
N PHE A 24 -4.11 17.75 17.65
CA PHE A 24 -3.74 16.68 16.74
C PHE A 24 -3.23 15.44 17.49
N GLN A 25 -2.43 15.61 18.55
CA GLN A 25 -2.06 14.50 19.44
C GLN A 25 -3.29 13.89 20.13
N ALA A 26 -4.23 14.71 20.58
CA ALA A 26 -5.47 14.24 21.19
C ALA A 26 -6.33 13.48 20.19
N LEU A 27 -6.48 14.00 18.95
CA LEU A 27 -7.17 13.31 17.87
C LEU A 27 -6.48 12.01 17.47
N ASN A 28 -5.15 12.00 17.36
CA ASN A 28 -4.38 10.78 17.08
C ASN A 28 -4.49 9.76 18.21
N ARG A 29 -4.54 10.19 19.48
CA ARG A 29 -4.79 9.28 20.61
C ARG A 29 -6.19 8.72 20.59
N ILE A 30 -7.21 9.52 20.26
CA ILE A 30 -8.60 9.06 20.14
C ILE A 30 -8.75 8.09 18.96
N THR A 31 -8.12 8.39 17.82
CA THR A 31 -8.10 7.51 16.65
C THR A 31 -7.33 6.22 16.93
N ALA A 32 -6.16 6.31 17.58
CA ALA A 32 -5.37 5.15 17.99
C ALA A 32 -6.07 4.30 19.05
N TYR A 33 -6.78 4.92 20.00
CA TYR A 33 -7.58 4.23 21.03
C TYR A 33 -8.77 3.52 20.41
N LYS A 34 -9.51 4.19 19.51
CA LYS A 34 -10.54 3.54 18.69
C LYS A 34 -9.94 2.35 17.94
N LEU A 35 -8.80 2.52 17.27
CA LEU A 35 -8.11 1.45 16.56
C LEU A 35 -7.72 0.26 17.47
N SER A 36 -7.22 0.50 18.69
CA SER A 36 -6.90 -0.57 19.64
C SER A 36 -8.13 -1.29 20.18
N SER A 37 -9.27 -0.60 20.30
CA SER A 37 -10.55 -1.23 20.69
C SER A 37 -11.26 -1.93 19.54
N PHE A 38 -10.99 -1.57 18.28
CA PHE A 38 -11.56 -2.21 17.08
C PHE A 38 -10.92 -3.56 16.73
N ASN A 39 -9.86 -3.90 17.42
CA ASN A 39 -8.92 -4.94 17.06
C ASN A 39 -9.34 -6.33 17.59
N CYS A 40 -10.43 -6.41 18.38
CA CYS A 40 -10.97 -7.67 18.91
C CYS A 40 -12.25 -8.20 18.23
N GLU A 41 -13.01 -7.40 17.46
CA GLU A 41 -14.34 -7.82 16.96
C GLU A 41 -14.40 -8.14 15.46
N ALA A 42 -13.35 -7.84 14.69
CA ALA A 42 -13.32 -8.07 13.23
C ALA A 42 -12.99 -9.52 12.81
N LEU A 43 -13.01 -10.49 13.73
CA LEU A 43 -12.50 -11.85 13.53
C LEU A 43 -13.59 -12.91 13.24
N VAL A 44 -14.86 -12.51 13.13
CA VAL A 44 -15.99 -13.46 13.23
C VAL A 44 -16.18 -14.39 12.02
N GLU A 45 -15.55 -14.14 10.86
CA GLU A 45 -15.73 -15.01 9.67
C GLU A 45 -14.43 -15.55 9.04
N VAL A 46 -13.29 -15.44 9.71
CA VAL A 46 -12.06 -16.10 9.22
C VAL A 46 -12.13 -17.61 9.43
N ASP A 47 -13.03 -18.10 10.29
CA ASP A 47 -12.90 -19.45 10.84
C ASP A 47 -13.98 -20.43 10.35
N LYS A 48 -13.75 -20.94 9.14
CA LYS A 48 -13.91 -22.39 8.87
C LYS A 48 -12.68 -23.03 8.25
N PHE A 49 -11.61 -22.26 7.97
CA PHE A 49 -10.47 -22.74 7.19
C PHE A 49 -9.08 -22.52 7.80
N ASP A 50 -8.88 -21.73 8.87
CA ASP A 50 -7.52 -21.37 9.30
C ASP A 50 -7.03 -22.12 10.55
N ARG A 51 -6.33 -23.22 10.29
CA ARG A 51 -5.31 -23.77 11.20
C ARG A 51 -4.19 -22.72 11.32
N LYS A 52 -4.09 -22.03 12.47
CA LYS A 52 -2.99 -21.10 12.82
C LYS A 52 -2.72 -20.03 11.74
N ILE A 53 -3.23 -18.81 11.94
CA ILE A 53 -2.94 -17.66 11.06
C ILE A 53 -1.42 -17.48 10.91
N GLU A 54 -0.88 -17.90 9.77
CA GLU A 54 0.52 -17.66 9.42
C GLU A 54 0.78 -16.16 9.32
N ASN A 55 1.90 -15.75 9.89
CA ASN A 55 2.19 -14.37 10.21
C ASN A 55 3.56 -13.99 9.68
N ILE A 56 3.59 -12.92 8.88
CA ILE A 56 4.81 -12.40 8.25
C ILE A 56 5.93 -12.08 9.25
N SER A 57 5.61 -11.90 10.53
CA SER A 57 6.57 -11.59 11.59
C SER A 57 7.26 -12.79 12.25
N GLN A 58 6.72 -14.00 12.11
CA GLN A 58 7.17 -15.17 12.87
C GLN A 58 7.49 -16.38 12.00
N ASP A 59 6.84 -16.50 10.84
CA ASP A 59 6.93 -17.70 10.00
C ASP A 59 7.82 -17.47 8.77
N ASP A 60 8.68 -18.44 8.49
CA ASP A 60 9.39 -18.56 7.22
C ASP A 60 8.39 -18.66 6.05
N PRO A 61 8.74 -18.20 4.84
CA PRO A 61 7.83 -18.29 3.70
C PRO A 61 7.53 -19.75 3.35
N SER A 62 6.25 -20.08 3.21
CA SER A 62 5.78 -21.43 2.80
C SER A 62 5.44 -21.52 1.31
N ILE A 63 5.35 -20.37 0.62
CA ILE A 63 5.12 -20.27 -0.84
C ILE A 63 6.00 -19.19 -1.49
N ASP A 64 6.11 -19.19 -2.83
CA ASP A 64 6.95 -18.22 -3.55
C ASP A 64 6.35 -16.82 -3.61
N LEU A 65 5.06 -16.71 -3.92
CA LEU A 65 4.38 -15.44 -4.21
C LEU A 65 3.02 -15.33 -3.52
N SER A 66 2.80 -14.23 -2.81
CA SER A 66 1.44 -13.81 -2.40
C SER A 66 1.04 -12.56 -3.18
N ILE A 67 -0.17 -12.54 -3.74
CA ILE A 67 -0.73 -11.37 -4.39
C ILE A 67 -1.90 -10.85 -3.57
N VAL A 68 -1.81 -9.61 -3.10
CA VAL A 68 -2.81 -8.95 -2.25
C VAL A 68 -3.61 -7.95 -3.09
N PHE A 69 -4.92 -8.18 -3.14
CA PHE A 69 -5.90 -7.32 -3.80
C PHE A 69 -6.79 -6.62 -2.76
N PRO A 70 -6.53 -5.34 -2.42
CA PRO A 70 -7.50 -4.54 -1.68
C PRO A 70 -8.71 -4.24 -2.59
N ALA A 71 -9.91 -4.52 -2.11
CA ALA A 71 -11.15 -4.32 -2.85
C ALA A 71 -12.14 -3.49 -2.01
N TYR A 72 -12.76 -2.49 -2.63
CA TYR A 72 -13.88 -1.76 -2.05
C TYR A 72 -14.84 -1.34 -3.15
N ASN A 73 -16.02 -1.96 -3.17
CA ASN A 73 -17.01 -1.81 -4.24
C ASN A 73 -16.48 -2.15 -5.64
N GLU A 74 -15.88 -3.34 -5.77
CA GLU A 74 -15.22 -3.83 -6.99
C GLU A 74 -15.95 -5.04 -7.61
N GLU A 75 -17.24 -5.24 -7.32
CA GLU A 75 -18.00 -6.43 -7.77
C GLU A 75 -17.91 -6.67 -9.29
N ASN A 76 -17.82 -5.58 -10.06
CA ASN A 76 -17.81 -5.60 -11.52
C ASN A 76 -16.41 -5.83 -12.12
N ARG A 77 -15.33 -5.59 -11.36
CA ARG A 77 -13.94 -5.62 -11.87
C ARG A 77 -13.12 -6.77 -11.30
N LEU A 78 -13.48 -7.21 -10.09
CA LEU A 78 -12.71 -8.22 -9.35
C LEU A 78 -12.56 -9.52 -10.15
N VAL A 79 -13.63 -10.04 -10.75
CA VAL A 79 -13.59 -11.30 -11.51
C VAL A 79 -12.61 -11.24 -12.68
N LYS A 80 -12.67 -10.17 -13.47
CA LYS A 80 -11.76 -9.97 -14.60
C LYS A 80 -10.31 -9.93 -14.13
N THR A 81 -10.03 -9.16 -13.07
CA THR A 81 -8.69 -9.05 -12.47
C THR A 81 -8.16 -10.41 -12.02
N LEU A 82 -9.00 -11.21 -11.35
CA LEU A 82 -8.63 -12.54 -10.87
C LEU A 82 -8.41 -13.53 -12.03
N ASP A 83 -9.24 -13.49 -13.07
CA ASP A 83 -9.09 -14.36 -14.25
C ASP A 83 -7.78 -14.08 -15.01
N GLU A 84 -7.45 -12.81 -15.23
CA GLU A 84 -6.19 -12.42 -15.87
C GLU A 84 -4.98 -12.83 -15.03
N THR A 85 -5.08 -12.64 -13.70
CA THR A 85 -4.05 -13.04 -12.75
C THR A 85 -3.86 -14.56 -12.72
N LEU A 86 -4.92 -15.35 -12.59
CA LEU A 86 -4.83 -16.81 -12.58
C LEU A 86 -4.29 -17.36 -13.90
N LYS A 87 -4.72 -16.80 -15.03
CA LYS A 87 -4.18 -17.17 -16.35
C LYS A 87 -2.67 -16.99 -16.39
N TYR A 88 -2.16 -15.84 -15.95
CA TYR A 88 -0.72 -15.59 -15.88
C TYR A 88 -0.02 -16.56 -14.93
N LEU A 89 -0.56 -16.81 -13.73
CA LEU A 89 0.06 -17.69 -12.74
C LEU A 89 0.09 -19.15 -13.19
N HIS A 90 -0.93 -19.62 -13.90
CA HIS A 90 -0.94 -20.95 -14.52
C HIS A 90 0.20 -21.07 -15.55
N GLN A 91 0.41 -20.05 -16.38
CA GLN A 91 1.54 -20.03 -17.32
C GLN A 91 2.89 -20.05 -16.59
N GLN A 92 3.03 -19.40 -15.43
CA GLN A 92 4.25 -19.48 -14.63
C GLN A 92 4.44 -20.87 -14.01
N LYS A 93 3.38 -21.51 -13.52
CA LYS A 93 3.40 -22.89 -12.99
C LYS A 93 3.71 -23.93 -14.09
N GLU A 94 3.30 -23.68 -15.33
CA GLU A 94 3.70 -24.50 -16.49
C GLU A 94 5.20 -24.39 -16.80
N LYS A 95 5.79 -23.18 -16.67
CA LYS A 95 7.23 -22.96 -16.85
C LYS A 95 8.05 -23.54 -15.70
N ASN A 96 7.54 -23.47 -14.46
CA ASN A 96 8.17 -23.99 -13.26
C ASN A 96 7.14 -24.69 -12.37
N LYS A 97 7.14 -26.04 -12.36
CA LYS A 97 6.14 -26.85 -11.64
C LYS A 97 6.19 -26.68 -10.12
N ASP A 98 7.33 -26.27 -9.58
CA ASP A 98 7.52 -26.04 -8.15
C ASP A 98 7.08 -24.63 -7.72
N PHE A 99 6.73 -23.75 -8.68
CA PHE A 99 6.26 -22.41 -8.39
C PHE A 99 4.91 -22.44 -7.66
N THR A 100 4.88 -21.83 -6.48
CA THR A 100 3.71 -21.77 -5.60
C THR A 100 3.23 -20.34 -5.40
N TYR A 101 1.91 -20.17 -5.31
CA TYR A 101 1.32 -18.84 -5.13
C TYR A 101 0.04 -18.86 -4.31
N GLU A 102 -0.32 -17.71 -3.76
CA GLU A 102 -1.65 -17.45 -3.23
C GLU A 102 -2.18 -16.09 -3.69
N LEU A 103 -3.50 -15.97 -3.81
CA LEU A 103 -4.23 -14.72 -3.98
C LEU A 103 -4.96 -14.40 -2.68
N ILE A 104 -4.78 -13.18 -2.18
CA ILE A 104 -5.43 -12.69 -0.96
C ILE A 104 -6.30 -11.50 -1.35
N ILE A 105 -7.60 -11.71 -1.34
CA ILE A 105 -8.60 -10.67 -1.58
C ILE A 105 -8.96 -10.08 -0.22
N VAL A 106 -8.81 -8.77 -0.06
CA VAL A 106 -9.20 -8.06 1.16
C VAL A 106 -10.35 -7.13 0.85
N ASP A 107 -11.56 -7.52 1.23
CA ASP A 107 -12.73 -6.66 1.08
C ASP A 107 -12.78 -5.65 2.23
N ASP A 108 -12.55 -4.37 1.93
CA ASP A 108 -12.54 -3.26 2.89
C ASP A 108 -13.96 -2.78 3.23
N GLY A 109 -14.82 -3.71 3.64
CA GLY A 109 -16.20 -3.43 4.04
C GLY A 109 -17.04 -2.85 2.92
N SER A 110 -17.02 -3.48 1.74
CA SER A 110 -17.83 -3.09 0.58
C SER A 110 -19.32 -3.07 0.89
N ARG A 111 -20.04 -2.22 0.15
CA ARG A 111 -21.50 -2.08 0.24
C ARG A 111 -22.23 -2.76 -0.93
N ASP A 112 -21.48 -3.26 -1.90
CA ASP A 112 -21.97 -3.99 -3.06
C ASP A 112 -21.71 -5.52 -2.89
N GLY A 113 -21.82 -6.27 -3.98
CA GLY A 113 -21.60 -7.71 -4.02
C GLY A 113 -20.13 -8.17 -4.02
N THR A 114 -19.14 -7.31 -3.75
CA THR A 114 -17.69 -7.65 -3.85
C THR A 114 -17.34 -8.94 -3.11
N SER A 115 -17.66 -9.04 -1.82
CA SER A 115 -17.44 -10.26 -1.02
C SER A 115 -18.16 -11.49 -1.59
N LEU A 116 -19.38 -11.33 -2.10
CA LEU A 116 -20.16 -12.44 -2.66
C LEU A 116 -19.48 -13.00 -3.92
N VAL A 117 -19.11 -12.10 -4.83
CA VAL A 117 -18.42 -12.44 -6.07
C VAL A 117 -17.07 -13.10 -5.80
N ALA A 118 -16.31 -12.61 -4.81
CA ALA A 118 -15.06 -13.26 -4.39
C ALA A 118 -15.27 -14.69 -3.88
N ARG A 119 -16.29 -14.93 -3.03
CA ARG A 119 -16.63 -16.28 -2.53
C ARG A 119 -17.03 -17.22 -3.68
N GLN A 120 -17.90 -16.76 -4.58
CA GLN A 120 -18.31 -17.54 -5.76
C GLN A 120 -17.12 -17.89 -6.66
N TYR A 121 -16.19 -16.95 -6.83
CA TYR A 121 -14.97 -17.17 -7.60
C TYR A 121 -14.09 -18.26 -6.98
N MET A 122 -13.93 -18.25 -5.64
CA MET A 122 -13.19 -19.28 -4.90
C MET A 122 -13.83 -20.66 -5.06
N GLU A 123 -15.15 -20.75 -4.90
CA GLU A 123 -15.90 -22.01 -5.03
C GLU A 123 -15.79 -22.61 -6.44
N LYS A 124 -15.85 -21.77 -7.48
CA LYS A 124 -15.78 -22.20 -8.89
C LYS A 124 -14.40 -22.76 -9.28
N ASN A 125 -13.32 -22.17 -8.78
CA ASN A 125 -11.98 -22.43 -9.30
C ASN A 125 -11.18 -23.49 -8.49
N PHE A 126 -11.61 -23.88 -7.28
CA PHE A 126 -10.70 -24.57 -6.35
C PHE A 126 -11.15 -25.93 -5.78
N SER A 127 -11.90 -26.71 -6.56
CA SER A 127 -12.32 -28.08 -6.20
C SER A 127 -11.18 -29.09 -5.97
N LYS A 128 -9.89 -28.76 -6.19
CA LYS A 128 -8.75 -29.71 -6.05
C LYS A 128 -7.51 -29.22 -5.26
N GLU A 129 -7.28 -27.92 -5.07
CA GLU A 129 -6.14 -27.37 -4.30
C GLU A 129 -6.61 -26.22 -3.38
N LYS A 130 -7.41 -26.53 -2.35
CA LYS A 130 -8.27 -25.59 -1.59
C LYS A 130 -7.62 -24.32 -0.97
N ASP A 131 -6.29 -24.14 -1.02
CA ASP A 131 -5.58 -23.18 -0.17
C ASP A 131 -4.94 -21.97 -0.89
N ASN A 132 -5.10 -21.81 -2.22
CA ASN A 132 -4.39 -20.78 -2.99
C ASN A 132 -5.19 -19.47 -3.21
N ILE A 133 -6.47 -19.39 -2.86
CA ILE A 133 -7.23 -18.11 -2.85
C ILE A 133 -7.87 -17.94 -1.49
N ARG A 134 -7.69 -16.78 -0.89
CA ARG A 134 -8.21 -16.43 0.43
C ARG A 134 -8.98 -15.12 0.35
N LEU A 135 -10.09 -15.05 1.07
CA LEU A 135 -10.87 -13.83 1.25
C LEU A 135 -10.76 -13.38 2.71
N ILE A 136 -10.44 -12.10 2.91
CA ILE A 136 -10.45 -11.42 4.20
C ILE A 136 -11.53 -10.34 4.14
N PRO A 137 -12.76 -10.61 4.62
CA PRO A 137 -13.81 -9.61 4.68
C PRO A 137 -13.64 -8.74 5.93
N LEU A 138 -13.53 -7.42 5.75
CA LEU A 138 -13.53 -6.45 6.84
C LEU A 138 -14.95 -5.97 7.11
N VAL A 139 -15.29 -5.78 8.39
CA VAL A 139 -16.63 -5.37 8.82
C VAL A 139 -16.98 -3.94 8.39
N ASN A 140 -15.98 -3.06 8.34
CA ASN A 140 -16.13 -1.66 7.98
C ASN A 140 -15.07 -1.28 6.96
N ASN A 141 -15.31 -0.18 6.24
CA ASN A 141 -14.30 0.47 5.42
C ASN A 141 -13.29 1.23 6.29
N TYR A 142 -12.10 0.66 6.45
CA TYR A 142 -10.98 1.25 7.20
C TYR A 142 -10.00 2.01 6.30
N GLY A 143 -10.04 1.75 4.99
CA GLY A 143 -9.24 2.39 3.96
C GLY A 143 -8.27 1.43 3.28
N LYS A 144 -7.89 1.76 2.04
CA LYS A 144 -6.96 0.98 1.20
C LYS A 144 -5.67 0.57 1.94
N GLY A 145 -5.03 1.49 2.66
CA GLY A 145 -3.80 1.19 3.40
C GLY A 145 -4.00 0.15 4.50
N PHE A 146 -5.15 0.17 5.19
CA PHE A 146 -5.50 -0.87 6.15
C PHE A 146 -5.77 -2.20 5.47
N ALA A 147 -6.57 -2.22 4.40
CA ALA A 147 -6.88 -3.43 3.64
C ALA A 147 -5.59 -4.12 3.11
N VAL A 148 -4.71 -3.34 2.47
CA VAL A 148 -3.40 -3.85 2.01
C VAL A 148 -2.60 -4.39 3.19
N LYS A 149 -2.50 -3.63 4.29
CA LYS A 149 -1.78 -4.07 5.49
C LYS A 149 -2.32 -5.40 6.01
N GLN A 150 -3.64 -5.58 6.10
CA GLN A 150 -4.26 -6.82 6.57
C GLN A 150 -3.94 -8.03 5.66
N GLY A 151 -3.89 -7.82 4.34
CA GLY A 151 -3.50 -8.87 3.40
C GLY A 151 -2.02 -9.22 3.50
N VAL A 152 -1.15 -8.20 3.55
CA VAL A 152 0.31 -8.41 3.62
C VAL A 152 0.73 -9.12 4.90
N ILE A 153 0.20 -8.74 6.07
CA ILE A 153 0.60 -9.36 7.34
C ILE A 153 0.18 -10.84 7.46
N ARG A 154 -0.83 -11.27 6.69
CA ARG A 154 -1.33 -12.66 6.62
C ARG A 154 -0.79 -13.45 5.43
N SER A 155 0.12 -12.84 4.66
CA SER A 155 0.73 -13.46 3.50
C SER A 155 1.81 -14.49 3.87
N ARG A 156 1.87 -15.55 3.09
CA ARG A 156 2.79 -16.69 3.25
C ARG A 156 3.99 -16.63 2.31
N GLY A 157 3.95 -15.73 1.33
CA GLY A 157 4.90 -15.61 0.25
C GLY A 157 6.28 -15.13 0.67
N LYS A 158 7.29 -15.64 -0.04
CA LYS A 158 8.65 -15.09 -0.06
C LYS A 158 8.68 -13.70 -0.71
N LEU A 159 7.90 -13.53 -1.77
CA LEU A 159 7.60 -12.24 -2.39
C LEU A 159 6.12 -11.91 -2.17
N ILE A 160 5.83 -10.63 -1.96
CA ILE A 160 4.48 -10.13 -1.79
C ILE A 160 4.23 -9.04 -2.82
N LEU A 161 3.25 -9.24 -3.69
CA LEU A 161 2.75 -8.25 -4.63
C LEU A 161 1.50 -7.61 -4.04
N MET A 162 1.47 -6.28 -3.99
CA MET A 162 0.24 -5.50 -3.90
C MET A 162 -0.18 -5.14 -5.32
N ALA A 163 -1.44 -5.38 -5.68
CA ALA A 163 -2.02 -5.00 -6.96
C ALA A 163 -3.45 -4.49 -6.76
N ASP A 164 -3.86 -3.47 -7.52
CA ASP A 164 -5.23 -2.96 -7.47
C ASP A 164 -6.22 -3.98 -8.07
N ALA A 165 -7.44 -4.01 -7.55
CA ALA A 165 -8.49 -4.97 -7.93
C ALA A 165 -9.30 -4.55 -9.18
N ASP A 166 -8.75 -3.63 -9.99
CA ASP A 166 -9.42 -2.98 -11.13
C ASP A 166 -8.89 -3.41 -12.51
N ALA A 167 -7.93 -4.34 -12.55
CA ALA A 167 -7.22 -4.78 -13.76
C ALA A 167 -6.53 -3.64 -14.54
N ALA A 168 -6.22 -2.51 -13.88
CA ALA A 168 -5.61 -1.37 -14.56
C ALA A 168 -4.15 -1.62 -14.92
N THR A 169 -3.42 -2.42 -14.13
CA THR A 169 -2.02 -2.80 -14.43
C THR A 169 -1.95 -4.22 -14.95
N GLU A 170 -1.20 -4.43 -16.04
CA GLU A 170 -0.96 -5.78 -16.57
C GLU A 170 -0.16 -6.64 -15.59
N ILE A 171 -0.71 -7.78 -15.19
CA ILE A 171 -0.05 -8.70 -14.23
C ILE A 171 1.30 -9.24 -14.75
N SER A 172 1.48 -9.29 -16.07
CA SER A 172 2.71 -9.71 -16.74
C SER A 172 3.93 -8.84 -16.38
N ASP A 173 3.70 -7.57 -15.99
CA ASP A 173 4.77 -6.68 -15.52
C ASP A 173 5.42 -7.13 -14.21
N LEU A 174 4.83 -8.11 -13.51
CA LEU A 174 5.46 -8.76 -12.37
C LEU A 174 6.85 -9.32 -12.73
N GLU A 175 7.07 -9.79 -13.97
CA GLU A 175 8.39 -10.27 -14.41
C GLU A 175 9.43 -9.13 -14.39
N ARG A 176 9.03 -7.93 -14.81
CA ARG A 176 9.90 -6.74 -14.82
C ARG A 176 10.24 -6.30 -13.40
N LEU A 177 9.25 -6.28 -12.51
CA LEU A 177 9.45 -5.96 -11.09
C LEU A 177 10.38 -6.99 -10.42
N THR A 178 10.13 -8.28 -10.65
CA THR A 178 10.93 -9.38 -10.07
C THR A 178 12.38 -9.32 -10.55
N LYS A 179 12.60 -9.07 -11.85
CA LYS A 179 13.95 -8.89 -12.41
C LYS A 179 14.70 -7.75 -11.73
N LYS A 180 14.06 -6.58 -11.61
CA LYS A 180 14.67 -5.40 -10.97
C LYS A 180 14.95 -5.61 -9.48
N LEU A 181 14.04 -6.28 -8.78
CA LEU A 181 14.21 -6.63 -7.37
C LEU A 181 15.43 -7.57 -7.18
N ASN A 182 15.59 -8.57 -8.05
CA ASN A 182 16.71 -9.52 -8.01
C ASN A 182 18.06 -8.89 -8.38
N GLU A 183 18.11 -8.00 -9.38
CA GLU A 183 19.33 -7.26 -9.75
C GLU A 183 19.92 -6.51 -8.53
N HIS A 184 19.07 -5.92 -7.70
CA HIS A 184 19.50 -5.20 -6.49
C HIS A 184 19.87 -6.09 -5.32
N ALA A 185 19.26 -7.27 -5.20
CA ALA A 185 19.60 -8.25 -4.18
C ALA A 185 21.00 -8.86 -4.37
N VAL A 186 21.44 -9.00 -5.64
CA VAL A 186 22.74 -9.60 -5.99
C VAL A 186 23.88 -8.56 -6.03
N GLY A 187 23.60 -7.31 -6.39
CA GLY A 187 24.62 -6.27 -6.57
C GLY A 187 25.17 -5.63 -5.29
N ASN A 188 24.48 -5.76 -4.15
CA ASN A 188 24.84 -5.07 -2.91
C ASN A 188 25.34 -6.05 -1.83
N ASN A 189 26.63 -6.39 -1.85
CA ASN A 189 27.37 -7.10 -0.80
C ASN A 189 27.49 -6.31 0.54
N LYS A 190 26.50 -5.48 0.89
CA LYS A 190 26.41 -4.87 2.21
C LYS A 190 25.52 -5.76 3.07
N GLU A 191 26.09 -6.34 4.12
CA GLU A 191 25.39 -7.20 5.10
C GLU A 191 24.04 -6.61 5.58
N ILE A 192 23.92 -5.28 5.57
CA ILE A 192 22.73 -4.50 5.99
C ILE A 192 21.49 -4.77 5.11
N HIS A 193 21.64 -5.17 3.84
CA HIS A 193 20.52 -5.31 2.87
C HIS A 193 20.19 -6.74 2.47
N LYS A 194 20.83 -7.75 3.09
CA LYS A 194 20.59 -9.15 2.75
C LYS A 194 19.08 -9.44 2.85
N ASN A 195 18.44 -9.69 1.70
CA ASN A 195 17.02 -10.00 1.53
C ASN A 195 15.99 -8.86 1.69
N LYS A 196 16.39 -7.58 1.60
CA LYS A 196 15.43 -6.43 1.66
C LYS A 196 15.45 -5.63 0.36
N SER A 197 14.32 -5.62 -0.35
CA SER A 197 14.11 -4.76 -1.52
C SER A 197 12.63 -4.48 -1.79
N VAL A 198 12.35 -3.43 -2.54
CA VAL A 198 11.02 -3.03 -3.02
C VAL A 198 11.12 -2.63 -4.49
N ALA A 199 10.21 -3.12 -5.32
CA ALA A 199 10.02 -2.64 -6.69
C ALA A 199 8.62 -2.03 -6.83
N ILE A 200 8.53 -0.79 -7.28
CA ILE A 200 7.30 -0.01 -7.44
C ILE A 200 7.04 0.19 -8.93
N GLY A 201 5.85 -0.18 -9.38
CA GLY A 201 5.38 0.15 -10.73
C GLY A 201 5.27 1.65 -10.95
N SER A 202 5.44 2.09 -12.20
CA SER A 202 5.38 3.51 -12.55
C SER A 202 4.63 3.74 -13.84
N ARG A 203 3.61 4.59 -13.74
CA ARG A 203 2.82 5.11 -14.87
C ARG A 203 3.45 6.38 -15.46
N SER A 204 4.57 6.85 -14.91
CA SER A 204 5.17 8.14 -15.28
C SER A 204 5.57 8.24 -16.75
N HIS A 205 5.86 7.12 -17.41
CA HIS A 205 6.19 7.09 -18.84
C HIS A 205 4.96 7.33 -19.73
N LEU A 206 3.78 6.88 -19.33
CA LEU A 206 2.51 7.05 -20.05
C LEU A 206 2.03 8.51 -20.06
N GLN A 207 2.39 9.31 -19.05
CA GLN A 207 2.04 10.73 -19.00
C GLN A 207 2.66 11.57 -20.14
N ASN A 208 3.67 11.01 -20.82
CA ASN A 208 4.33 11.64 -21.96
C ASN A 208 3.63 11.36 -23.30
N GLU A 209 2.73 10.38 -23.40
CA GLU A 209 2.17 9.89 -24.67
C GLU A 209 0.77 10.47 -25.01
N ASP A 210 0.06 11.09 -24.06
CA ASP A 210 -1.30 11.62 -24.30
C ASP A 210 -1.33 12.93 -25.13
N THR A 211 -2.16 12.96 -26.20
CA THR A 211 -2.17 13.94 -27.31
C THR A 211 -3.31 15.00 -27.37
N THR A 212 -4.24 15.13 -26.40
CA THR A 212 -5.34 16.16 -26.45
C THR A 212 -5.10 17.52 -25.72
N ALA A 213 -4.90 18.64 -26.43
CA ALA A 213 -4.18 19.86 -25.99
C ALA A 213 -4.70 20.75 -24.83
N ASN A 214 -6.00 20.95 -24.55
CA ASN A 214 -6.44 22.09 -23.70
C ASN A 214 -6.91 21.79 -22.26
N ARG A 215 -7.31 20.56 -21.91
CA ARG A 215 -7.58 20.14 -20.51
C ARG A 215 -6.29 19.74 -19.75
N LYS A 216 -5.14 19.83 -20.43
CA LYS A 216 -3.85 19.24 -20.09
C LYS A 216 -2.96 20.06 -19.17
N LEU A 217 -2.90 21.38 -19.31
CA LEU A 217 -1.92 22.17 -18.56
C LEU A 217 -2.25 22.20 -17.07
N SER A 218 -3.51 22.40 -16.70
CA SER A 218 -3.92 22.36 -15.29
C SER A 218 -3.71 20.97 -14.70
N ARG A 219 -4.16 19.89 -15.36
CA ARG A 219 -3.97 18.51 -14.86
C ARG A 219 -2.48 18.12 -14.76
N LYS A 220 -1.66 18.48 -15.74
CA LYS A 220 -0.20 18.22 -15.71
C LYS A 220 0.51 19.07 -14.66
N LEU A 221 0.19 20.37 -14.55
CA LEU A 221 0.76 21.26 -13.54
C LEU A 221 0.38 20.80 -12.13
N THR A 222 -0.89 20.46 -11.91
CA THR A 222 -1.38 19.99 -10.64
C THR A 222 -0.75 18.64 -10.25
N SER A 223 -0.65 17.69 -11.18
CA SER A 223 0.07 16.42 -10.96
C SER A 223 1.56 16.66 -10.66
N TRP A 224 2.21 17.58 -11.37
CA TRP A 224 3.61 17.93 -11.16
C TRP A 224 3.86 18.59 -9.79
N ILE A 225 3.04 19.57 -9.40
CA ILE A 225 3.11 20.22 -8.09
C ILE A 225 2.86 19.18 -6.99
N PHE A 226 1.86 18.33 -7.17
CA PHE A 226 1.53 17.27 -6.23
C PHE A 226 2.70 16.30 -6.06
N ASN A 227 3.25 15.78 -7.16
CA ASN A 227 4.40 14.88 -7.13
C ASN A 227 5.63 15.57 -6.51
N PHE A 228 5.88 16.84 -6.83
CA PHE A 228 6.95 17.61 -6.21
C PHE A 228 6.77 17.69 -4.69
N LEU A 229 5.58 18.04 -4.20
CA LEU A 229 5.27 18.10 -2.77
C LEU A 229 5.46 16.73 -2.10
N VAL A 230 4.94 15.66 -2.73
CA VAL A 230 5.12 14.29 -2.24
C VAL A 230 6.61 13.94 -2.14
N MET A 231 7.42 14.24 -3.16
CA MET A 231 8.85 13.97 -3.14
C MET A 231 9.59 14.73 -2.04
N GLN A 232 9.24 16.02 -1.81
CA GLN A 232 9.83 16.80 -0.72
C GLN A 232 9.43 16.26 0.66
N VAL A 233 8.18 15.86 0.83
CA VAL A 233 7.64 15.30 2.07
C VAL A 233 8.24 13.92 2.34
N ALA A 234 8.26 13.02 1.35
CA ALA A 234 8.81 11.68 1.49
C ALA A 234 10.34 11.70 1.70
N GLY A 235 11.02 12.74 1.21
CA GLY A 235 12.47 12.79 1.17
C GLY A 235 13.07 11.82 0.15
N ILE A 236 12.26 11.35 -0.81
CA ILE A 236 12.64 10.36 -1.82
C ILE A 236 12.66 11.06 -3.18
N LYS A 237 13.88 11.29 -3.69
CA LYS A 237 14.11 12.03 -4.93
C LYS A 237 14.07 11.16 -6.19
N LYS A 238 14.11 9.83 -6.04
CA LYS A 238 14.30 8.89 -7.16
C LYS A 238 13.01 8.25 -7.68
N ILE A 239 11.91 8.28 -6.92
CA ILE A 239 10.65 7.64 -7.28
C ILE A 239 9.68 8.72 -7.77
N LYS A 240 9.27 8.64 -9.03
CA LYS A 240 8.35 9.61 -9.66
C LYS A 240 6.89 9.27 -9.40
N ASP A 241 6.51 8.00 -9.50
CA ASP A 241 5.16 7.51 -9.24
C ASP A 241 5.11 6.76 -7.91
N THR A 242 4.84 7.50 -6.83
CA THR A 242 4.82 6.95 -5.47
C THR A 242 3.55 6.15 -5.17
N GLN A 243 2.48 6.38 -5.93
CA GLN A 243 1.12 5.91 -5.62
C GLN A 243 0.59 4.87 -6.62
N CYS A 244 1.47 4.26 -7.41
CA CYS A 244 1.09 3.13 -8.25
C CYS A 244 0.61 1.96 -7.37
N GLY A 245 -0.54 1.38 -7.70
CA GLY A 245 -1.11 0.24 -6.98
C GLY A 245 -0.35 -1.09 -7.13
N PHE A 246 0.67 -1.12 -8.00
CA PHE A 246 1.43 -2.33 -8.34
C PHE A 246 2.83 -2.28 -7.69
N LYS A 247 3.02 -2.97 -6.56
CA LYS A 247 4.26 -2.92 -5.77
C LYS A 247 4.68 -4.30 -5.28
N LEU A 248 5.91 -4.70 -5.55
CA LEU A 248 6.50 -5.98 -5.16
C LEU A 248 7.48 -5.79 -4.00
N PHE A 249 7.36 -6.63 -2.99
CA PHE A 249 8.16 -6.58 -1.77
C PHE A 249 8.82 -7.94 -1.52
N THR A 250 10.07 -7.92 -1.05
CA THR A 250 10.60 -9.07 -0.29
C THR A 250 9.84 -9.21 1.02
N ARG A 251 9.65 -10.44 1.53
CA ARG A 251 9.03 -10.70 2.85
C ARG A 251 9.57 -9.82 3.97
N GLU A 252 10.88 -9.66 4.08
CA GLU A 252 11.49 -8.83 5.13
C GLU A 252 11.16 -7.34 5.00
N SER A 253 11.19 -6.81 3.77
CA SER A 253 10.70 -5.45 3.51
C SER A 253 9.23 -5.32 3.90
N ALA A 254 8.37 -6.21 3.44
CA ALA A 254 6.95 -6.18 3.75
C ALA A 254 6.70 -6.20 5.27
N ARG A 255 7.37 -7.09 6.01
CA ARG A 255 7.30 -7.15 7.48
C ARG A 255 7.67 -5.82 8.13
N LEU A 256 8.82 -5.24 7.76
CA LEU A 256 9.29 -3.99 8.35
C LEU A 256 8.40 -2.80 7.99
N LEU A 257 7.96 -2.72 6.74
CA LEU A 257 7.20 -1.59 6.24
C LEU A 257 5.78 -1.59 6.81
N PHE A 258 5.01 -2.66 6.56
CA PHE A 258 3.58 -2.69 6.88
C PHE A 258 3.30 -2.73 8.38
N LEU A 259 4.16 -3.32 9.19
CA LEU A 259 3.99 -3.31 10.65
C LEU A 259 4.34 -1.96 11.29
N ASN A 260 5.11 -1.11 10.59
CA ASN A 260 5.41 0.26 11.03
C ASN A 260 4.48 1.31 10.38
N LEU A 261 3.51 0.93 9.55
CA LEU A 261 2.51 1.85 9.00
C LEU A 261 1.48 2.29 10.05
N HIS A 262 1.18 3.59 10.05
CA HIS A 262 0.17 4.26 10.88
C HIS A 262 -1.01 4.75 10.04
N VAL A 263 -0.81 5.02 8.75
CA VAL A 263 -1.81 5.53 7.81
C VAL A 263 -2.59 4.38 7.19
N ASN A 264 -3.91 4.42 7.36
CA ASN A 264 -4.84 3.40 6.85
C ASN A 264 -5.49 3.76 5.52
N ARG A 265 -5.38 5.01 5.09
CA ARG A 265 -6.09 5.57 3.91
C ARG A 265 -5.13 5.74 2.74
N TRP A 266 -5.51 6.54 1.75
CA TRP A 266 -4.83 6.68 0.46
C TRP A 266 -3.34 7.07 0.54
N CYS A 267 -2.92 7.83 1.56
CA CYS A 267 -1.53 8.29 1.71
C CYS A 267 -0.56 7.23 2.29
N PHE A 268 -1.01 6.00 2.54
CA PHE A 268 -0.17 4.95 3.13
C PHE A 268 1.08 4.63 2.31
N ASP A 269 0.99 4.72 0.98
CA ASP A 269 2.11 4.50 0.07
C ASP A 269 3.29 5.45 0.32
N ILE A 270 2.97 6.67 0.75
CA ILE A 270 3.98 7.72 0.99
C ILE A 270 4.61 7.53 2.38
N GLU A 271 3.81 7.13 3.38
CA GLU A 271 4.36 6.68 4.67
C GLU A 271 5.26 5.46 4.49
N LEU A 272 4.83 4.47 3.69
CA LEU A 272 5.60 3.27 3.36
C LEU A 272 6.97 3.65 2.81
N LEU A 273 7.00 4.61 1.89
CA LEU A 273 8.23 5.16 1.31
C LEU A 273 9.11 5.87 2.36
N ILE A 274 8.52 6.67 3.27
CA ILE A 274 9.26 7.29 4.38
C ILE A 274 9.90 6.23 5.29
N VAL A 275 9.16 5.18 5.63
CA VAL A 275 9.63 4.05 6.45
C VAL A 275 10.72 3.25 5.71
N ALA A 276 10.58 3.04 4.40
CA ALA A 276 11.59 2.40 3.56
C ALA A 276 12.91 3.20 3.58
N ASN A 277 12.83 4.52 3.44
CA ASN A 277 13.99 5.41 3.52
C ASN A 277 14.62 5.41 4.92
N TYR A 278 13.82 5.33 5.99
CA TYR A 278 14.31 5.19 7.36
C TYR A 278 15.17 3.94 7.54
N PHE A 279 14.70 2.78 7.06
CA PHE A 279 15.45 1.52 7.10
C PHE A 279 16.49 1.38 5.99
N LYS A 280 16.65 2.39 5.12
CA LYS A 280 17.51 2.36 3.93
C LYS A 280 17.22 1.15 3.03
N ILE A 281 15.96 0.73 2.95
CA ILE A 281 15.55 -0.35 2.05
C ILE A 281 15.64 0.19 0.61
N PRO A 282 16.32 -0.52 -0.32
CA PRO A 282 16.36 -0.11 -1.71
C PRO A 282 14.96 -0.17 -2.32
N VAL A 283 14.58 0.91 -3.00
CA VAL A 283 13.30 1.05 -3.69
C VAL A 283 13.59 1.39 -5.15
N GLU A 284 13.12 0.55 -6.05
CA GLU A 284 13.30 0.71 -7.48
C GLU A 284 11.99 1.06 -8.17
N GLU A 285 12.06 1.99 -9.11
CA GLU A 285 10.92 2.36 -9.94
C GLU A 285 10.97 1.59 -11.27
N VAL A 286 9.88 0.90 -11.63
CA VAL A 286 9.80 0.03 -12.79
C VAL A 286 8.63 0.49 -13.67
N PRO A 287 8.83 0.78 -14.97
CA PRO A 287 7.71 1.12 -15.86
C PRO A 287 6.74 -0.05 -16.01
N VAL A 288 5.44 0.22 -15.87
CA VAL A 288 4.35 -0.77 -16.03
C VAL A 288 3.29 -0.29 -17.01
N ASN A 289 2.78 -1.21 -17.82
CA ASN A 289 1.63 -0.99 -18.68
C ASN A 289 0.40 -0.75 -17.80
N TRP A 290 -0.25 0.39 -18.01
CA TRP A 290 -1.40 0.81 -17.22
C TRP A 290 -2.46 1.45 -18.10
N GLU A 291 -3.71 1.06 -17.92
CA GLU A 291 -4.87 1.61 -18.62
C GLU A 291 -5.75 2.43 -17.68
N GLU A 292 -6.30 3.55 -18.18
CA GLU A 292 -7.23 4.36 -17.40
C GLU A 292 -8.58 3.64 -17.29
N VAL A 293 -8.91 3.20 -16.09
CA VAL A 293 -10.23 2.61 -15.78
C VAL A 293 -11.14 3.71 -15.24
N ASP A 294 -12.31 3.86 -15.86
CA ASP A 294 -13.29 4.92 -15.53
C ASP A 294 -13.73 4.88 -14.05
N GLY A 295 -14.14 6.03 -13.50
CA GLY A 295 -14.77 6.11 -12.17
C GLY A 295 -13.92 6.66 -11.03
N SER A 296 -12.67 7.07 -11.29
CA SER A 296 -11.85 7.81 -10.32
C SER A 296 -11.77 9.30 -10.68
N HIS A 297 -12.43 10.16 -9.89
CA HIS A 297 -12.32 11.60 -10.02
C HIS A 297 -11.79 12.20 -8.72
N LEU A 298 -10.56 12.72 -8.76
CA LEU A 298 -10.00 13.52 -7.68
C LEU A 298 -10.62 14.92 -7.74
N ASN A 299 -11.42 15.27 -6.74
CA ASN A 299 -11.89 16.64 -6.55
C ASN A 299 -10.79 17.51 -5.91
N LEU A 300 -10.85 18.83 -6.10
CA LEU A 300 -9.85 19.77 -5.58
C LEU A 300 -9.74 19.74 -4.05
N TRP A 301 -10.85 19.51 -3.36
CA TRP A 301 -10.88 19.34 -1.90
C TRP A 301 -10.12 18.11 -1.41
N GLY A 302 -10.29 16.98 -2.09
CA GLY A 302 -9.56 15.74 -1.80
C GLY A 302 -8.05 15.93 -1.98
N MET A 303 -7.65 16.72 -2.98
CA MET A 303 -6.24 17.06 -3.19
C MET A 303 -5.67 17.93 -2.06
N ALA A 304 -6.39 18.96 -1.63
CA ALA A 304 -5.97 19.79 -0.49
C ALA A 304 -5.86 18.97 0.80
N SER A 305 -6.85 18.09 1.06
CA SER A 305 -6.80 17.14 2.19
C SER A 305 -5.58 16.24 2.11
N THR A 306 -5.25 15.74 0.92
CA THR A 306 -4.08 14.87 0.71
C THR A 306 -2.78 15.61 1.02
N VAL A 307 -2.61 16.86 0.54
CA VAL A 307 -1.43 17.67 0.85
C VAL A 307 -1.29 17.91 2.36
N PHE A 308 -2.41 18.13 3.04
CA PHE A 308 -2.41 18.28 4.49
C PHE A 308 -2.05 16.98 5.22
N ASP A 309 -2.60 15.84 4.80
CA ASP A 309 -2.25 14.52 5.32
C ASP A 309 -0.75 14.24 5.16
N LEU A 310 -0.18 14.61 4.01
CA LEU A 310 1.25 14.47 3.74
C LEU A 310 2.12 15.27 4.71
N PHE A 311 1.74 16.53 4.95
CA PHE A 311 2.42 17.36 5.94
C PHE A 311 2.37 16.71 7.33
N LEU A 312 1.21 16.21 7.74
CA LEU A 312 1.03 15.56 9.05
C LEU A 312 1.87 14.28 9.18
N ILE A 313 1.89 13.42 8.15
CA ILE A 313 2.73 12.21 8.11
C ILE A 313 4.19 12.58 8.36
N ARG A 314 4.69 13.60 7.64
CA ARG A 314 6.08 14.03 7.76
C ARG A 314 6.40 14.59 9.13
N VAL A 315 5.53 15.45 9.69
CA VAL A 315 5.72 16.02 11.03
C VAL A 315 5.75 14.93 12.10
N ASN A 316 4.87 13.92 12.03
CA ASN A 316 4.85 12.82 13.01
C ASN A 316 6.15 11.99 12.99
N HIS A 317 6.70 11.71 11.81
CA HIS A 317 7.98 11.01 11.70
C HIS A 317 9.17 11.88 12.11
N LEU A 318 9.19 13.17 11.72
CA LEU A 318 10.26 14.10 12.10
C LEU A 318 10.33 14.33 13.61
N LEU A 319 9.16 14.55 14.24
CA LEU A 319 9.05 14.75 15.70
C LEU A 319 9.07 13.42 16.49
N ARG A 320 9.21 12.28 15.81
CA ARG A 320 9.24 10.93 16.42
C ARG A 320 8.00 10.57 17.25
N PHE A 321 6.85 11.19 16.95
CA PHE A 321 5.57 10.76 17.53
C PHE A 321 5.17 9.38 17.00
N TRP A 322 5.47 9.11 15.73
CA TRP A 322 5.37 7.78 15.15
C TRP A 322 6.73 7.09 15.25
N LYS A 323 6.80 6.10 16.14
CA LYS A 323 8.02 5.33 16.39
C LYS A 323 8.15 4.24 15.33
N VAL A 324 9.32 4.19 14.70
CA VAL A 324 9.69 3.13 13.76
C VAL A 324 10.63 2.16 14.46
N THR A 325 10.32 0.86 14.45
CA THR A 325 11.07 -0.20 15.15
C THR A 325 11.50 -1.31 14.20
N GLU A 326 12.70 -1.85 14.41
CA GLU A 326 13.26 -2.98 13.65
C GLU A 326 12.63 -4.32 14.01
N ARG A 327 12.04 -4.41 15.21
CA ARG A 327 11.29 -5.59 15.69
C ARG A 327 9.83 -5.20 15.91
N PRO A 328 9.09 -4.87 14.85
CA PRO A 328 7.69 -4.57 15.00
C PRO A 328 6.94 -5.87 15.32
N VAL A 329 6.13 -5.83 16.37
CA VAL A 329 5.20 -6.90 16.72
C VAL A 329 3.83 -6.47 16.22
N LEU A 330 3.03 -7.43 15.76
CA LEU A 330 1.62 -7.17 15.50
C LEU A 330 0.97 -6.61 16.77
N LYS A 331 0.47 -5.38 16.66
CA LYS A 331 -0.37 -4.78 17.69
C LYS A 331 -1.76 -5.39 17.49
N TYR A 332 -2.06 -6.38 18.32
CA TYR A 332 -3.37 -7.02 18.37
C TYR A 332 -4.45 -6.08 18.83
#